data_AF-A0AAN9UQH2-F1
#
_entry.id   AF-A0AAN9UQH2-F1
#
_cell.length_a   1.000
_cell.length_b   1.000
_cell.length_c   1.000
_cell.angle_alpha   90.00
_cell.angle_beta   90.00
_cell.angle_gamma   90.00
#
_symmetry.space_group_name_H-M   'P 1'
#
loop_
_entity.id
_entity.type
_entity.pdbx_description
1 polymer ?
#
loop_
_entity_poly.entity_id
_entity_poly.type
_entity_poly.pdbx_seq_one_letter_code
_entity_poly.pdbx_strand_id
1 'polypeptide(L)'
;MAFIRPYRESDFEACANICIATLPPSLASGLAKEEVARLSPYLWTHPYTHLSPGTCHVLDDGAGNAVGYCIGCPDVHAFVAGYGGYVSAVLAPRVQRPAQLETREPFWISSSSPSSSSPPPPPNTNTIPQEQEGGLLDGGDDGKKKRKKMMMANPTAMAQLAYRADWMIFDDDGEYEDKDGDDHGDGETAKGRSKKKMSKAELARRWRATMHIDILPGWQGQGWGRRLIEAFAASVRASGADYGEGEHIGVAGDNRKVLGFYRQLGFRVVQDEGEGGDEDGDGEDAITLVKDIERS
;
A
#
# COMPACT_ATOMS: atom_id res chain seq x y z
N MET A 1 -27.51 -9.48 -15.04
CA MET A 1 -26.17 -9.87 -15.54
C MET A 1 -25.18 -8.84 -15.03
N ALA A 2 -23.96 -9.26 -14.70
CA ALA A 2 -22.95 -8.33 -14.19
C ALA A 2 -22.47 -7.34 -15.25
N PHE A 3 -22.12 -6.14 -14.83
CA PHE A 3 -21.66 -5.05 -15.69
C PHE A 3 -20.81 -4.04 -14.92
N ILE A 4 -20.01 -3.26 -15.63
CA ILE A 4 -19.24 -2.16 -15.03
C ILE A 4 -20.06 -0.89 -15.08
N ARG A 5 -20.04 -0.13 -14.00
CA ARG A 5 -20.67 1.19 -13.90
C ARG A 5 -19.79 2.17 -13.12
N PRO A 6 -20.00 3.49 -13.27
CA PRO A 6 -19.41 4.46 -12.36
C PRO A 6 -19.77 4.16 -10.90
N TYR A 7 -18.84 4.47 -10.01
CA TYR A 7 -19.05 4.47 -8.56
C TYR A 7 -20.20 5.41 -8.18
N ARG A 8 -20.95 5.02 -7.15
CA ARG A 8 -22.00 5.83 -6.51
C ARG A 8 -21.72 5.89 -5.02
N GLU A 9 -22.17 6.94 -4.36
CA GLU A 9 -21.99 7.10 -2.91
C GLU A 9 -22.59 5.92 -2.11
N SER A 10 -23.66 5.29 -2.61
CA SER A 10 -24.24 4.08 -2.02
C SER A 10 -23.30 2.87 -2.01
N ASP A 11 -22.23 2.87 -2.82
CA ASP A 11 -21.24 1.79 -2.87
C ASP A 11 -20.14 1.93 -1.81
N PHE A 12 -20.13 3.02 -1.02
CA PHE A 12 -19.06 3.35 -0.06
C PHE A 12 -18.69 2.15 0.83
N GLU A 13 -19.68 1.54 1.50
CA GLU A 13 -19.47 0.39 2.38
C GLU A 13 -19.14 -0.89 1.60
N ALA A 14 -19.70 -1.06 0.40
CA ALA A 14 -19.41 -2.23 -0.43
C ALA A 14 -17.95 -2.24 -0.88
N CYS A 15 -17.42 -1.09 -1.31
CA CYS A 15 -16.01 -0.94 -1.66
C CYS A 15 -15.08 -1.19 -0.45
N ALA A 16 -15.45 -0.72 0.74
CA ALA A 16 -14.69 -1.03 1.96
C ALA A 16 -14.63 -2.53 2.25
N ASN A 17 -15.76 -3.22 2.12
CA ASN A 17 -15.85 -4.67 2.32
C ASN A 17 -15.05 -5.45 1.28
N ILE A 18 -15.05 -5.00 0.02
CA ILE A 18 -14.22 -5.59 -1.03
C ILE A 18 -12.73 -5.45 -0.67
N CYS A 19 -12.28 -4.24 -0.31
CA CYS A 19 -10.89 -3.97 0.09
C CYS A 19 -10.45 -4.90 1.22
N ILE A 20 -11.25 -5.02 2.29
CA ILE A 20 -10.95 -5.89 3.42
C ILE A 20 -10.87 -7.36 3.01
N ALA A 21 -11.81 -7.82 2.16
CA ALA A 21 -11.88 -9.20 1.72
C ALA A 21 -10.75 -9.60 0.76
N THR A 22 -10.05 -8.65 0.16
CA THR A 22 -8.97 -8.88 -0.80
C THR A 22 -7.58 -8.54 -0.26
N LEU A 23 -7.46 -8.16 1.02
CA LEU A 23 -6.18 -7.90 1.66
C LEU A 23 -5.19 -9.06 1.46
N PRO A 24 -3.90 -8.77 1.19
CA PRO A 24 -2.90 -9.81 1.08
C PRO A 24 -2.70 -10.52 2.42
N PRO A 25 -2.23 -11.78 2.44
CA PRO A 25 -2.03 -12.54 3.67
C PRO A 25 -1.12 -11.83 4.70
N SER A 26 -0.17 -11.02 4.23
CA SER A 26 0.71 -10.18 5.04
C SER A 26 -0.03 -9.12 5.87
N LEU A 27 -1.20 -8.65 5.42
CA LEU A 27 -2.07 -7.69 6.13
C LEU A 27 -3.28 -8.37 6.79
N ALA A 28 -3.75 -9.48 6.25
CA ALA A 28 -4.92 -10.20 6.74
C ALA A 28 -4.64 -11.17 7.91
N SER A 29 -3.42 -11.15 8.47
CA SER A 29 -2.98 -12.07 9.53
C SER A 29 -2.28 -11.36 10.69
N GLY A 30 -2.05 -12.08 11.79
CA GLY A 30 -1.40 -11.55 12.99
C GLY A 30 -2.37 -11.00 14.05
N LEU A 31 -1.80 -10.46 15.13
CA LEU A 31 -2.56 -10.01 16.31
C LEU A 31 -3.30 -8.68 16.08
N ALA A 32 -2.89 -7.90 15.09
CA ALA A 32 -3.47 -6.60 14.77
C ALA A 32 -4.44 -6.63 13.57
N LYS A 33 -4.79 -7.83 13.06
CA LYS A 33 -5.50 -7.98 11.78
C LYS A 33 -6.86 -7.26 11.74
N GLU A 34 -7.60 -7.21 12.85
CA GLU A 34 -8.90 -6.54 12.92
C GLU A 34 -8.74 -5.02 12.75
N GLU A 35 -7.70 -4.45 13.34
CA GLU A 35 -7.43 -3.03 13.23
C GLU A 35 -6.84 -2.65 11.86
N VAL A 36 -5.94 -3.48 11.33
CA VAL A 36 -5.43 -3.37 9.95
C VAL A 36 -6.58 -3.41 8.95
N ALA A 37 -7.48 -4.40 9.07
CA ALA A 37 -8.67 -4.49 8.22
C ALA A 37 -9.55 -3.23 8.32
N ARG A 38 -9.81 -2.75 9.55
CA ARG A 38 -10.60 -1.54 9.78
C ARG A 38 -9.98 -0.30 9.14
N LEU A 39 -8.66 -0.16 9.16
CA LEU A 39 -7.94 1.00 8.61
C LEU A 39 -7.78 0.94 7.08
N SER A 40 -7.71 -0.26 6.50
CA SER A 40 -7.34 -0.47 5.09
C SER A 40 -8.17 0.35 4.07
N PRO A 41 -9.51 0.40 4.15
CA PRO A 41 -10.31 1.21 3.23
C PRO A 41 -10.01 2.72 3.33
N TYR A 42 -9.52 3.21 4.46
CA TYR A 42 -9.19 4.63 4.65
C TYR A 42 -7.86 5.03 4.00
N LEU A 43 -7.03 4.07 3.61
CA LEU A 43 -5.81 4.28 2.84
C LEU A 43 -6.08 4.08 1.35
N TRP A 44 -6.69 2.94 1.01
CA TRP A 44 -6.68 2.43 -0.37
C TRP A 44 -8.04 2.48 -1.08
N THR A 45 -9.08 3.04 -0.44
CA THR A 45 -10.44 3.06 -1.02
C THR A 45 -11.15 4.41 -0.91
N HIS A 46 -11.49 4.84 0.31
CA HIS A 46 -12.30 6.01 0.58
C HIS A 46 -11.70 7.35 0.11
N PRO A 47 -10.38 7.57 0.21
CA PRO A 47 -9.79 8.80 -0.34
C PRO A 47 -10.12 9.01 -1.82
N TYR A 48 -10.02 7.95 -2.63
CA TYR A 48 -10.23 8.01 -4.07
C TYR A 48 -11.70 8.18 -4.43
N THR A 49 -12.58 7.39 -3.81
CA THR A 49 -14.02 7.48 -4.04
C THR A 49 -14.62 8.81 -3.58
N HIS A 50 -13.96 9.52 -2.65
CA HIS A 50 -14.37 10.84 -2.19
C HIS A 50 -13.77 11.98 -3.05
N LEU A 51 -12.46 11.97 -3.29
CA LEU A 51 -11.75 13.08 -3.96
C LEU A 51 -11.76 12.97 -5.49
N SER A 52 -11.94 11.77 -6.02
CA SER A 52 -11.92 11.50 -7.47
C SER A 52 -13.00 10.49 -7.90
N PRO A 53 -14.28 10.69 -7.53
CA PRO A 53 -15.35 9.75 -7.89
C PRO A 53 -15.54 9.60 -9.41
N GLY A 54 -15.18 10.62 -10.19
CA GLY A 54 -15.30 10.62 -11.65
C GLY A 54 -14.42 9.59 -12.36
N THR A 55 -13.35 9.13 -11.73
CA THR A 55 -12.47 8.05 -12.23
C THR A 55 -12.68 6.72 -11.51
N CYS A 56 -13.72 6.60 -10.69
CA CYS A 56 -14.00 5.40 -9.91
C CYS A 56 -15.09 4.55 -10.57
N HIS A 57 -14.82 3.25 -10.71
CA HIS A 57 -15.74 2.28 -11.32
C HIS A 57 -15.91 1.05 -10.45
N VAL A 58 -17.12 0.47 -10.47
CA VAL A 58 -17.43 -0.78 -9.78
C VAL A 58 -17.93 -1.84 -10.77
N LEU A 59 -17.65 -3.10 -10.45
CA LEU A 59 -18.30 -4.26 -11.04
C LEU A 59 -19.59 -4.51 -10.25
N ASP A 60 -20.74 -4.32 -10.89
CA ASP A 60 -22.05 -4.64 -10.36
C ASP A 60 -22.41 -6.09 -10.70
N ASP A 61 -22.98 -6.84 -9.76
CA ASP A 61 -23.42 -8.24 -9.96
C ASP A 61 -24.66 -8.37 -10.86
N GLY A 62 -25.32 -7.27 -11.20
CA GLY A 62 -26.57 -7.19 -11.94
C GLY A 62 -27.80 -7.04 -11.06
N ALA A 63 -27.63 -7.04 -9.74
CA ALA A 63 -28.66 -6.79 -8.73
C ALA A 63 -28.44 -5.45 -7.99
N GLY A 64 -27.42 -4.67 -8.37
CA GLY A 64 -27.09 -3.39 -7.76
C GLY A 64 -25.90 -3.45 -6.80
N ASN A 65 -25.34 -4.64 -6.51
CA ASN A 65 -24.28 -4.78 -5.53
C ASN A 65 -22.90 -4.69 -6.19
N ALA A 66 -22.02 -3.86 -5.64
CA ALA A 66 -20.62 -3.86 -6.02
C ALA A 66 -19.92 -5.13 -5.51
N VAL A 67 -19.24 -5.83 -6.42
CA VAL A 67 -18.50 -7.09 -6.15
C VAL A 67 -17.04 -7.02 -6.60
N GLY A 68 -16.63 -5.86 -7.10
CA GLY A 68 -15.27 -5.49 -7.42
C GLY A 68 -15.21 -4.01 -7.81
N TYR A 69 -14.01 -3.44 -7.88
CA TYR A 69 -13.82 -2.05 -8.26
C TYR A 69 -12.49 -1.84 -8.97
N CYS A 70 -12.40 -0.71 -9.67
CA CYS A 70 -11.16 -0.03 -9.98
C CYS A 70 -11.37 1.45 -9.68
N ILE A 71 -10.65 1.95 -8.68
CA ILE A 71 -10.82 3.29 -8.11
C ILE A 71 -9.47 3.96 -8.04
N GLY A 72 -9.43 5.26 -8.30
CA GLY A 72 -8.18 5.96 -8.43
C GLY A 72 -8.39 7.42 -8.74
N CYS A 73 -7.29 8.13 -8.96
CA CYS A 73 -7.30 9.53 -9.38
C CYS A 73 -6.42 9.73 -10.61
N PRO A 74 -6.74 10.72 -11.47
CA PRO A 74 -5.96 10.97 -12.68
C PRO A 74 -4.69 11.80 -12.40
N ASP A 75 -4.64 12.54 -11.29
CA ASP A 75 -3.47 13.32 -10.88
C ASP A 75 -3.27 13.26 -9.37
N VAL A 76 -2.21 12.59 -8.95
CA VAL A 76 -1.86 12.46 -7.53
C VAL A 76 -1.48 13.79 -6.86
N HIS A 77 -1.01 14.79 -7.61
CA HIS A 77 -0.71 16.10 -7.04
C HIS A 77 -1.99 16.85 -6.66
N ALA A 78 -2.98 16.86 -7.56
CA ALA A 78 -4.31 17.40 -7.26
C ALA A 78 -5.00 16.61 -6.13
N PHE A 79 -4.85 15.29 -6.12
CA PHE A 79 -5.38 14.42 -5.05
C PHE A 79 -4.81 14.78 -3.67
N VAL A 80 -3.48 14.91 -3.55
CA VAL A 80 -2.84 15.30 -2.28
C VAL A 80 -3.22 16.72 -1.87
N ALA A 81 -3.29 17.66 -2.82
CA ALA A 81 -3.72 19.04 -2.55
C ALA A 81 -5.17 19.11 -2.00
N GLY A 82 -6.05 18.22 -2.46
CA GLY A 82 -7.44 18.12 -1.99
C GLY A 82 -7.64 17.31 -0.70
N TYR A 83 -6.61 16.66 -0.19
CA TYR A 83 -6.75 15.60 0.82
C TYR A 83 -7.34 16.08 2.16
N GLY A 84 -7.14 17.36 2.51
CA GLY A 84 -7.74 17.96 3.72
C GLY A 84 -9.27 17.91 3.75
N GLY A 85 -9.92 17.94 2.58
CA GLY A 85 -11.37 17.78 2.45
C GLY A 85 -11.83 16.38 2.85
N TYR A 86 -11.13 15.35 2.34
CA TYR A 86 -11.37 13.95 2.73
C TYR A 86 -11.14 13.73 4.23
N VAL A 87 -10.04 14.26 4.77
CA VAL A 87 -9.72 14.12 6.20
C VAL A 87 -10.86 14.66 7.06
N SER A 88 -11.38 15.84 6.72
CA SER A 88 -12.43 16.51 7.50
C SER A 88 -13.79 15.82 7.36
N ALA A 89 -14.17 15.40 6.15
CA ALA A 89 -15.51 14.87 5.87
C ALA A 89 -15.67 13.37 6.15
N VAL A 90 -14.61 12.58 5.94
CA VAL A 90 -14.70 11.12 5.95
C VAL A 90 -13.85 10.50 7.06
N LEU A 91 -12.56 10.85 7.12
CA LEU A 91 -11.59 10.15 7.97
C LEU A 91 -11.74 10.52 9.46
N ALA A 92 -11.63 11.80 9.81
CA ALA A 92 -11.59 12.24 11.21
C ALA A 92 -12.82 11.83 12.04
N PRO A 93 -14.05 11.78 11.47
CA PRO A 93 -15.21 11.25 12.19
C PRO A 93 -15.16 9.74 12.50
N ARG A 94 -14.29 8.96 11.83
CA ARG A 94 -14.32 7.47 11.86
C ARG A 94 -13.01 6.83 12.33
N VAL A 95 -11.90 7.53 12.16
CA VAL A 95 -10.56 7.05 12.53
C VAL A 95 -9.91 8.07 13.45
N GLN A 96 -9.52 7.63 14.64
CA GLN A 96 -8.80 8.48 15.59
C GLN A 96 -7.51 9.01 14.97
N ARG A 97 -7.28 10.32 15.10
CA ARG A 97 -6.03 10.94 14.67
C ARG A 97 -4.85 10.38 15.47
N PRO A 98 -3.74 9.99 14.83
CA PRO A 98 -2.51 9.60 15.52
C PRO A 98 -2.02 10.69 16.49
N ALA A 99 -1.35 10.26 17.56
CA ALA A 99 -0.81 11.19 18.56
C ALA A 99 0.24 12.15 17.98
N GLN A 100 0.95 11.72 16.93
CA GLN A 100 2.02 12.45 16.25
C GLN A 100 1.99 12.14 14.74
N LEU A 101 2.33 13.14 13.92
CA LEU A 101 2.47 13.04 12.45
C LEU A 101 3.81 13.64 11.97
N GLU A 102 4.78 13.75 12.87
CA GLU A 102 6.09 14.35 12.63
C GLU A 102 7.12 13.30 12.18
N THR A 103 6.98 12.06 12.64
CA THR A 103 7.91 10.96 12.33
C THR A 103 7.13 9.71 11.94
N ARG A 104 7.53 9.07 10.83
CA ARG A 104 6.89 7.85 10.36
C ARG A 104 7.24 6.67 11.28
N GLU A 105 6.21 6.02 11.82
CA GLU A 105 6.38 4.75 12.53
C GLU A 105 6.70 3.63 11.53
N PRO A 106 7.51 2.63 11.91
CA PRO A 106 7.83 1.51 11.02
C PRO A 106 6.54 0.77 10.63
N PHE A 107 6.39 0.47 9.34
CA PHE A 107 5.21 -0.20 8.84
C PHE A 107 5.10 -1.64 9.37
N TRP A 108 6.25 -2.32 9.50
CA TRP A 108 6.33 -3.67 10.05
C TRP A 108 6.91 -3.66 11.47
N ILE A 109 6.19 -4.28 12.40
CA ILE A 109 6.64 -4.45 13.79
C ILE A 109 6.67 -5.92 14.17
N SER A 110 7.55 -6.26 15.11
CA SER A 110 7.59 -7.61 15.66
C SER A 110 6.48 -7.82 16.68
N SER A 111 5.86 -9.00 16.63
CA SER A 111 4.88 -9.50 17.61
C SER A 111 5.33 -9.51 19.08
N SER A 112 6.61 -9.26 19.38
CA SER A 112 7.14 -9.20 20.75
C SER A 112 7.40 -7.78 21.27
N SER A 113 7.17 -6.74 20.49
CA SER A 113 7.36 -5.36 20.94
C SER A 113 6.12 -4.90 21.71
N PRO A 114 6.21 -4.56 23.00
CA PRO A 114 5.12 -3.86 23.67
C PRO A 114 4.98 -2.49 23.01
N SER A 115 3.77 -2.14 22.59
CA SER A 115 3.42 -0.75 22.29
C SER A 115 3.82 0.11 23.49
N SER A 116 4.65 1.12 23.28
CA SER A 116 5.07 2.09 24.29
C SER A 116 3.92 3.02 24.70
N SER A 117 2.89 2.47 25.34
CA SER A 117 1.75 3.26 25.86
C SER A 117 0.94 2.58 26.97
N SER A 118 1.50 1.63 27.72
CA SER A 118 0.86 1.13 28.95
C SER A 118 1.71 1.45 30.19
N PRO A 119 1.14 2.06 31.26
CA PRO A 119 1.85 2.23 32.51
C PRO A 119 2.13 0.86 33.15
N PRO A 120 3.27 0.68 33.84
CA PRO A 120 3.62 -0.60 34.43
C PRO A 120 2.60 -1.02 35.49
N PRO A 121 2.23 -2.32 35.58
CA PRO A 121 1.41 -2.80 36.68
C PRO A 121 2.15 -2.61 38.02
N PRO A 122 1.43 -2.37 39.13
CA PRO A 122 2.07 -2.19 40.44
C PRO A 122 2.83 -3.45 40.87
N PRO A 123 3.95 -3.31 41.60
CA PRO A 123 4.79 -4.44 42.00
C PRO A 123 4.01 -5.39 42.92
N ASN A 124 3.86 -6.63 42.50
CA ASN A 124 3.25 -7.68 43.32
C ASN A 124 4.27 -8.17 44.36
N THR A 125 3.94 -7.98 45.63
CA THR A 125 4.73 -8.45 46.76
C THR A 125 4.12 -9.73 47.29
N ASN A 126 4.66 -10.88 46.87
CA ASN A 126 4.66 -12.13 47.67
C ASN A 126 5.53 -13.23 47.03
N THR A 127 6.73 -13.43 47.60
CA THR A 127 7.32 -14.67 48.20
C THR A 127 7.13 -16.04 47.47
N ILE A 128 8.08 -16.98 47.26
CA ILE A 128 9.25 -17.57 48.01
C ILE A 128 10.14 -18.35 46.99
N PRO A 129 11.47 -18.58 47.22
CA PRO A 129 12.36 -19.33 46.33
C PRO A 129 12.46 -20.84 46.65
N GLN A 130 12.67 -21.69 45.64
CA GLN A 130 13.17 -23.07 45.84
C GLN A 130 14.31 -23.41 44.87
N GLU A 131 15.35 -24.03 45.43
CA GLU A 131 16.61 -24.43 44.80
C GLU A 131 16.56 -25.87 44.25
N GLN A 132 17.23 -26.04 43.10
CA GLN A 132 18.03 -27.17 42.58
C GLN A 132 17.50 -28.63 42.62
N GLU A 133 17.60 -29.32 41.47
CA GLU A 133 18.57 -30.40 41.30
C GLU A 133 18.86 -30.69 39.82
N GLY A 134 20.10 -31.11 39.54
CA GLY A 134 20.67 -31.27 38.19
C GLY A 134 20.45 -32.66 37.58
N GLY A 135 20.55 -32.70 36.24
CA GLY A 135 20.61 -33.92 35.45
C GLY A 135 21.27 -33.64 34.11
N LEU A 136 22.46 -34.18 33.93
CA LEU A 136 23.35 -34.03 32.77
C LEU A 136 23.06 -35.15 31.75
N LEU A 137 23.38 -34.88 30.47
CA LEU A 137 23.47 -35.79 29.29
C LEU A 137 22.10 -36.03 28.61
N ASP A 138 21.89 -35.83 27.30
CA ASP A 138 22.65 -36.28 26.14
C ASP A 138 22.24 -35.48 24.87
N GLY A 139 23.13 -35.43 23.89
CA GLY A 139 23.04 -34.61 22.69
C GLY A 139 21.91 -34.99 21.72
N GLY A 140 21.14 -33.98 21.32
CA GLY A 140 20.25 -34.01 20.17
C GLY A 140 20.53 -32.81 19.27
N ASP A 141 20.83 -33.10 18.00
CA ASP A 141 21.06 -32.17 16.90
C ASP A 141 19.85 -31.24 16.68
N ASP A 142 19.79 -30.13 17.42
CA ASP A 142 18.85 -29.05 17.17
C ASP A 142 19.41 -28.14 16.08
N GLY A 143 19.11 -28.49 14.84
CA GLY A 143 19.20 -27.59 13.71
C GLY A 143 18.48 -26.28 14.06
N LYS A 144 19.27 -25.22 14.35
CA LYS A 144 18.81 -23.83 14.51
C LYS A 144 18.16 -23.36 13.20
N LYS A 145 16.92 -23.77 12.94
CA LYS A 145 16.00 -23.01 12.10
C LYS A 145 15.80 -21.70 12.84
N LYS A 146 16.50 -20.64 12.41
CA LYS A 146 16.23 -19.26 12.85
C LYS A 146 14.70 -19.09 12.79
N ARG A 147 14.03 -18.95 13.95
CA ARG A 147 12.60 -18.63 13.98
C ARG A 147 12.45 -17.32 13.23
N LYS A 148 11.89 -17.36 12.02
CA LYS A 148 11.63 -16.15 11.23
C LYS A 148 10.73 -15.27 12.10
N LYS A 149 11.21 -14.08 12.48
CA LYS A 149 10.48 -13.16 13.35
C LYS A 149 9.15 -12.88 12.66
N MET A 150 8.03 -13.21 13.31
CA MET A 150 6.72 -12.95 12.73
C MET A 150 6.44 -11.46 12.86
N MET A 151 6.58 -10.76 11.73
CA MET A 151 6.22 -9.36 11.58
C MET A 151 4.71 -9.22 11.39
N MET A 152 4.16 -8.10 11.83
CA MET A 152 2.78 -7.69 11.55
C MET A 152 2.77 -6.23 11.13
N ALA A 153 1.75 -5.82 10.38
CA ALA A 153 1.55 -4.41 10.08
C ALA A 153 1.25 -3.62 11.36
N ASN A 154 1.82 -2.43 11.47
CA ASN A 154 1.68 -1.51 12.59
C ASN A 154 0.42 -0.62 12.39
N PRO A 155 -0.63 -0.77 13.21
CA PRO A 155 -1.83 0.07 13.09
C PRO A 155 -1.56 1.56 13.24
N THR A 156 -0.57 1.95 14.05
CA THR A 156 -0.17 3.35 14.21
C THR A 156 0.38 3.89 12.90
N ALA A 157 1.28 3.16 12.24
CA ALA A 157 1.85 3.55 10.94
C ALA A 157 0.75 3.65 9.87
N MET A 158 -0.19 2.69 9.82
CA MET A 158 -1.33 2.77 8.89
C MET A 158 -2.22 3.98 9.17
N ALA A 159 -2.50 4.28 10.44
CA ALA A 159 -3.26 5.47 10.81
C ALA A 159 -2.51 6.76 10.42
N GLN A 160 -1.18 6.81 10.55
CA GLN A 160 -0.39 7.94 10.05
C GLN A 160 -0.52 8.11 8.54
N LEU A 161 -0.38 7.03 7.77
CA LEU A 161 -0.55 7.06 6.31
C LEU A 161 -1.94 7.51 5.88
N ALA A 162 -3.00 7.11 6.60
CA ALA A 162 -4.35 7.58 6.34
C ALA A 162 -4.50 9.11 6.54
N TYR A 163 -3.69 9.73 7.39
CA TYR A 163 -3.69 11.18 7.63
C TYR A 163 -2.64 11.95 6.80
N ARG A 164 -1.66 11.26 6.19
CA ARG A 164 -0.53 11.83 5.43
C ARG A 164 -0.46 11.21 4.03
N ALA A 165 -1.32 11.72 3.13
CA ALA A 165 -1.32 11.29 1.73
C ALA A 165 0.01 11.56 1.03
N ASP A 166 0.73 12.59 1.42
CA ASP A 166 2.07 12.90 0.91
C ASP A 166 3.08 11.79 1.25
N TRP A 167 3.01 11.19 2.43
CA TRP A 167 3.83 10.03 2.78
C TRP A 167 3.45 8.79 1.96
N MET A 168 2.14 8.58 1.77
CA MET A 168 1.64 7.46 0.98
C MET A 168 2.04 7.56 -0.50
N ILE A 169 2.00 8.76 -1.08
CA ILE A 169 2.14 8.98 -2.52
C ILE A 169 3.56 9.37 -2.94
N PHE A 170 4.24 10.23 -2.17
CA PHE A 170 5.51 10.83 -2.59
C PHE A 170 6.75 10.27 -1.90
N ASP A 171 6.63 9.65 -0.70
CA ASP A 171 7.73 9.32 0.23
C ASP A 171 8.90 10.31 0.11
N ASP A 172 8.72 11.51 0.66
CA ASP A 172 9.78 12.50 0.71
C ASP A 172 10.45 12.45 2.08
N ASP A 173 11.41 11.54 2.25
CA ASP A 173 12.43 11.56 3.28
C ASP A 173 13.54 12.59 2.96
N GLY A 174 13.14 13.81 2.59
CA GLY A 174 14.01 14.99 2.61
C GLY A 174 15.01 15.14 1.45
N GLU A 175 14.95 16.33 0.85
CA GLU A 175 15.98 16.99 0.02
C GLU A 175 16.38 16.28 -1.29
N TYR A 176 15.69 16.66 -2.36
CA TYR A 176 16.29 16.67 -3.70
C TYR A 176 17.27 17.85 -3.82
N GLU A 177 18.57 17.61 -3.66
CA GLU A 177 19.57 18.47 -4.30
C GLU A 177 19.58 18.16 -5.80
N ASP A 178 18.97 19.03 -6.60
CA ASP A 178 19.23 19.11 -8.04
C ASP A 178 20.72 19.44 -8.22
N LYS A 179 21.53 18.41 -8.48
CA LYS A 179 22.85 18.60 -9.10
C LYS A 179 22.70 18.51 -10.61
N ASP A 180 22.06 19.52 -11.17
CA ASP A 180 22.39 19.94 -12.53
C ASP A 180 23.77 20.62 -12.45
N GLY A 181 24.79 19.97 -13.02
CA GLY A 181 26.11 20.57 -13.15
C GLY A 181 27.21 19.58 -13.50
N ASP A 182 27.67 19.67 -14.75
CA ASP A 182 28.99 19.25 -15.24
C ASP A 182 29.17 17.79 -15.69
N ASP A 183 28.66 17.52 -16.89
CA ASP A 183 29.25 16.57 -17.82
C ASP A 183 30.63 17.08 -18.29
N HIS A 184 31.70 16.69 -17.59
CA HIS A 184 33.07 16.73 -18.09
C HIS A 184 33.86 15.55 -17.50
N GLY A 185 34.24 14.57 -18.33
CA GLY A 185 35.21 13.55 -17.93
C GLY A 185 35.10 12.22 -18.67
N ASP A 186 35.79 12.16 -19.80
CA ASP A 186 36.40 10.99 -20.42
C ASP A 186 36.95 9.95 -19.44
N GLY A 187 36.66 8.66 -19.68
CA GLY A 187 37.30 7.57 -18.93
C GLY A 187 36.53 6.26 -18.90
N GLU A 188 36.84 5.41 -19.87
CA GLU A 188 36.42 4.02 -19.98
C GLU A 188 36.71 3.22 -18.68
N THR A 189 35.67 2.90 -17.90
CA THR A 189 35.65 1.70 -17.04
C THR A 189 34.23 1.14 -16.94
N ALA A 190 34.00 0.01 -17.60
CA ALA A 190 32.80 -0.80 -17.42
C ALA A 190 32.85 -1.52 -16.07
N LYS A 191 32.31 -0.88 -15.01
CA LYS A 191 31.89 -1.54 -13.76
C LYS A 191 30.42 -1.26 -13.54
N GLY A 192 29.68 -2.31 -13.17
CA GLY A 192 28.22 -2.40 -13.15
C GLY A 192 27.51 -1.13 -12.71
N ARG A 193 26.73 -0.55 -13.63
CA ARG A 193 25.83 0.58 -13.35
C ARG A 193 24.80 0.08 -12.35
N SER A 194 24.95 0.41 -11.06
CA SER A 194 23.87 0.25 -10.08
C SER A 194 22.65 0.95 -10.67
N LYS A 195 21.56 0.21 -10.93
CA LYS A 195 20.34 0.82 -11.47
C LYS A 195 19.86 1.84 -10.44
N LYS A 196 20.00 3.13 -10.73
CA LYS A 196 19.51 4.21 -9.88
C LYS A 196 18.01 3.96 -9.64
N LYS A 197 17.64 3.73 -8.38
CA LYS A 197 16.25 3.57 -7.93
C LYS A 197 15.51 4.89 -8.23
N MET A 198 14.39 4.79 -8.92
CA MET A 198 13.49 5.94 -9.12
C MET A 198 12.82 6.24 -7.78
N SER A 199 12.79 7.51 -7.39
CA SER A 199 12.13 7.95 -6.18
C SER A 199 10.60 8.02 -6.37
N LYS A 200 9.80 7.89 -5.30
CA LYS A 200 8.34 7.99 -5.40
C LYS A 200 7.89 9.36 -5.92
N ALA A 201 8.57 10.45 -5.55
CA ALA A 201 8.28 11.77 -6.10
C ALA A 201 8.60 11.88 -7.61
N GLU A 202 9.68 11.25 -8.11
CA GLU A 202 9.95 11.20 -9.56
C GLU A 202 8.89 10.37 -10.30
N LEU A 203 8.52 9.21 -9.73
CA LEU A 203 7.45 8.35 -10.24
C LEU A 203 6.14 9.13 -10.36
N ALA A 204 5.74 9.81 -9.28
CA ALA A 204 4.50 10.57 -9.20
C ALA A 204 4.48 11.77 -10.15
N ARG A 205 5.64 12.39 -10.43
CA ARG A 205 5.73 13.47 -11.44
C ARG A 205 5.51 12.97 -12.86
N ARG A 206 5.99 11.76 -13.18
CA ARG A 206 5.95 11.17 -14.53
C ARG A 206 4.64 10.44 -14.80
N TRP A 207 4.24 9.51 -13.93
CA TRP A 207 2.98 8.78 -14.03
C TRP A 207 2.05 9.24 -12.92
N ARG A 208 1.22 10.25 -13.20
CA ARG A 208 0.46 10.95 -12.17
C ARG A 208 -0.85 10.27 -11.83
N ALA A 209 -1.39 9.44 -12.72
CA ALA A 209 -2.57 8.65 -12.40
C ALA A 209 -2.19 7.48 -11.49
N THR A 210 -3.07 7.11 -10.56
CA THR A 210 -2.89 5.91 -9.73
C THR A 210 -4.24 5.28 -9.42
N MET A 211 -4.25 3.97 -9.19
CA MET A 211 -5.47 3.20 -8.94
C MET A 211 -5.24 2.00 -8.00
N HIS A 212 -6.34 1.58 -7.37
CA HIS A 212 -6.51 0.31 -6.67
C HIS A 212 -7.58 -0.50 -7.38
N ILE A 213 -7.34 -1.81 -7.53
CA ILE A 213 -8.25 -2.73 -8.18
C ILE A 213 -8.39 -4.01 -7.37
N ASP A 214 -9.63 -4.31 -6.99
CA ASP A 214 -9.96 -5.47 -6.20
C ASP A 214 -11.27 -6.09 -6.69
N ILE A 215 -11.30 -7.42 -6.75
CA ILE A 215 -12.47 -8.18 -7.20
C ILE A 215 -12.64 -9.36 -6.25
N LEU A 216 -13.87 -9.58 -5.75
CA LEU A 216 -14.15 -10.72 -4.89
C LEU A 216 -13.86 -12.06 -5.60
N PRO A 217 -13.40 -13.10 -4.89
CA PRO A 217 -12.94 -14.36 -5.50
C PRO A 217 -13.91 -14.99 -6.52
N GLY A 218 -15.22 -14.95 -6.27
CA GLY A 218 -16.25 -15.50 -7.17
C GLY A 218 -16.40 -14.76 -8.51
N TRP A 219 -15.80 -13.57 -8.64
CA TRP A 219 -15.88 -12.70 -9.82
C TRP A 219 -14.55 -12.57 -10.56
N GLN A 220 -13.48 -13.22 -10.05
CA GLN A 220 -12.17 -13.23 -10.68
C GLN A 220 -12.11 -14.20 -11.88
N GLY A 221 -11.08 -14.05 -12.73
CA GLY A 221 -10.84 -14.96 -13.86
C GLY A 221 -11.82 -14.86 -15.04
N GLN A 222 -12.75 -13.90 -15.01
CA GLN A 222 -13.81 -13.73 -16.01
C GLN A 222 -13.59 -12.53 -16.96
N GLY A 223 -12.37 -11.96 -16.95
CA GLY A 223 -12.03 -10.79 -17.77
C GLY A 223 -12.45 -9.43 -17.19
N TRP A 224 -13.14 -9.41 -16.04
CA TRP A 224 -13.58 -8.16 -15.39
C TRP A 224 -12.45 -7.21 -15.00
N GLY A 225 -11.30 -7.75 -14.54
CA GLY A 225 -10.16 -6.90 -14.17
C GLY A 225 -9.62 -6.08 -15.33
N ARG A 226 -9.51 -6.67 -16.53
CA ARG A 226 -9.15 -5.96 -17.76
C ARG A 226 -10.14 -4.82 -18.05
N ARG A 227 -11.43 -5.14 -18.04
CA ARG A 227 -12.50 -4.19 -18.38
C ARG A 227 -12.58 -3.03 -17.37
N LEU A 228 -12.31 -3.29 -16.09
CA LEU A 228 -12.24 -2.27 -15.05
C LEU A 228 -11.06 -1.32 -15.24
N ILE A 229 -9.87 -1.84 -15.56
CA ILE A 229 -8.69 -1.01 -15.87
C ILE A 229 -8.89 -0.21 -17.15
N GLU A 230 -9.52 -0.79 -18.17
CA GLU A 230 -9.86 -0.08 -19.41
C GLU A 230 -10.85 1.07 -19.15
N ALA A 231 -11.88 0.85 -18.31
CA ALA A 231 -12.81 1.90 -17.90
C ALA A 231 -12.11 3.02 -17.11
N PHE A 232 -11.24 2.67 -16.16
CA PHE A 232 -10.41 3.63 -15.43
C PHE A 232 -9.55 4.46 -16.39
N ALA A 233 -8.77 3.83 -17.25
CA ALA A 233 -7.90 4.55 -18.20
C ALA A 233 -8.70 5.45 -19.17
N ALA A 234 -9.91 5.03 -19.57
CA ALA A 234 -10.80 5.87 -20.37
C ALA A 234 -11.28 7.11 -19.58
N SER A 235 -11.66 6.93 -18.31
CA SER A 235 -12.07 8.04 -17.44
C SER A 235 -10.92 9.01 -17.14
N VAL A 236 -9.69 8.51 -16.98
CA VAL A 236 -8.49 9.35 -16.81
C VAL A 236 -8.29 10.24 -18.03
N ARG A 237 -8.35 9.69 -19.25
CA ARG A 237 -8.26 10.48 -20.50
C ARG A 237 -9.38 11.52 -20.60
N ALA A 238 -10.60 11.15 -20.23
CA ALA A 238 -11.76 12.03 -20.30
C ALA A 238 -11.79 13.11 -19.20
N SER A 239 -10.98 12.98 -18.15
CA SER A 239 -11.01 13.88 -16.98
C SER A 239 -10.49 15.29 -17.27
N GLY A 240 -9.64 15.45 -18.30
CA GLY A 240 -8.92 16.69 -18.58
C GLY A 240 -7.82 17.03 -17.57
N ALA A 241 -7.55 16.16 -16.60
CA ALA A 241 -6.47 16.34 -15.63
C ALA A 241 -5.09 16.05 -16.25
N ASP A 242 -4.03 16.55 -15.61
CA ASP A 242 -2.66 16.22 -15.99
C ASP A 242 -2.26 14.87 -15.38
N TYR A 243 -2.45 13.80 -16.15
CA TYR A 243 -2.01 12.46 -15.77
C TYR A 243 -0.54 12.16 -16.16
N GLY A 244 0.22 13.17 -16.62
CA GLY A 244 1.61 13.00 -17.02
C GLY A 244 1.74 12.08 -18.23
N GLU A 245 2.62 11.09 -18.13
CA GLU A 245 2.84 10.00 -19.08
C GLU A 245 1.78 8.88 -18.94
N GLY A 246 1.12 8.75 -17.78
CA GLY A 246 0.09 7.73 -17.55
C GLY A 246 -0.11 7.36 -16.09
N GLU A 247 -0.29 6.06 -15.82
CA GLU A 247 -0.64 5.53 -14.50
C GLU A 247 0.48 4.71 -13.86
N HIS A 248 0.59 4.79 -12.52
CA HIS A 248 1.40 3.89 -11.70
C HIS A 248 0.52 3.09 -10.73
N ILE A 249 1.03 1.94 -10.28
CA ILE A 249 0.39 1.10 -9.26
C ILE A 249 1.46 0.37 -8.43
N GLY A 250 1.21 0.24 -7.13
CA GLY A 250 1.98 -0.62 -6.23
C GLY A 250 1.31 -1.98 -6.07
N VAL A 251 2.10 -3.05 -6.15
CA VAL A 251 1.65 -4.43 -5.92
C VAL A 251 2.45 -5.01 -4.76
N ALA A 252 1.78 -5.61 -3.78
CA ALA A 252 2.48 -6.29 -2.68
C ALA A 252 3.50 -7.32 -3.19
N GLY A 253 4.69 -7.34 -2.59
CA GLY A 253 5.82 -8.18 -3.01
C GLY A 253 5.55 -9.69 -2.92
N ASP A 254 4.58 -10.09 -2.10
CA ASP A 254 4.10 -11.47 -1.99
C ASP A 254 3.11 -11.87 -3.11
N ASN A 255 2.64 -10.92 -3.93
CA ASN A 255 1.66 -11.13 -4.99
C ASN A 255 2.29 -11.15 -6.41
N ARG A 256 3.53 -11.62 -6.57
CA ARG A 256 4.24 -11.67 -7.87
C ARG A 256 3.49 -12.37 -9.00
N LYS A 257 2.57 -13.29 -8.68
CA LYS A 257 1.72 -13.97 -9.68
C LYS A 257 0.86 -12.99 -10.50
N VAL A 258 0.48 -11.85 -9.94
CA VAL A 258 -0.38 -10.86 -10.60
C VAL A 258 0.35 -10.07 -11.70
N LEU A 259 1.70 -10.07 -11.68
CA LEU A 259 2.50 -9.32 -12.66
C LEU A 259 2.22 -9.76 -14.11
N GLY A 260 1.88 -11.04 -14.33
CA GLY A 260 1.48 -11.54 -15.64
C GLY A 260 0.21 -10.88 -16.17
N PHE A 261 -0.78 -10.65 -15.30
CA PHE A 261 -2.01 -9.94 -15.64
C PHE A 261 -1.73 -8.49 -16.04
N TYR A 262 -0.94 -7.76 -15.25
CA TYR A 262 -0.59 -6.36 -15.54
C TYR A 262 0.24 -6.22 -16.83
N ARG A 263 1.20 -7.12 -17.07
CA ARG A 263 2.00 -7.12 -18.32
C ARG A 263 1.13 -7.29 -19.56
N GLN A 264 0.12 -8.17 -19.52
CA GLN A 264 -0.84 -8.34 -20.62
C GLN A 264 -1.70 -7.10 -20.89
N LEU A 265 -1.75 -6.16 -19.95
CA LEU A 265 -2.46 -4.88 -20.07
C LEU A 265 -1.53 -3.71 -20.40
N GLY A 266 -0.24 -3.97 -20.67
CA GLY A 266 0.74 -2.96 -21.06
C GLY A 266 1.52 -2.33 -19.91
N PHE A 267 1.35 -2.82 -18.68
CA PHE A 267 2.17 -2.36 -17.56
C PHE A 267 3.58 -2.95 -17.62
N ARG A 268 4.56 -2.17 -17.17
CA ARG A 268 5.96 -2.55 -17.01
C ARG A 268 6.41 -2.31 -15.57
N VAL A 269 7.23 -3.22 -15.04
CA VAL A 269 7.85 -3.05 -13.72
C VAL A 269 8.97 -2.02 -13.84
N VAL A 270 8.93 -0.99 -13.00
CA VAL A 270 10.00 0.04 -12.92
C VAL A 270 10.83 -0.12 -11.65
N GLN A 271 10.27 -0.75 -10.63
CA GLN A 271 10.93 -0.99 -9.36
C GLN A 271 10.38 -2.27 -8.72
N ASP A 272 11.26 -3.04 -8.10
CA ASP A 272 10.92 -4.28 -7.40
C ASP A 272 11.69 -4.28 -6.07
N GLU A 273 11.04 -3.80 -5.01
CA GLU A 273 11.65 -3.71 -3.67
C GLU A 273 11.51 -5.04 -2.91
N GLY A 274 10.81 -6.03 -3.48
CA GLY A 274 10.54 -7.32 -2.85
C GLY A 274 11.69 -8.33 -2.89
N GLU A 275 12.91 -7.92 -3.26
CA GLU A 275 14.14 -8.71 -3.11
C GLU A 275 15.16 -7.89 -2.29
N GLY A 276 14.97 -7.89 -0.98
CA GLY A 276 15.91 -7.27 -0.04
C GLY A 276 15.43 -5.91 0.45
N GLY A 277 14.31 -5.90 1.18
CA GLY A 277 13.95 -4.77 2.03
C GLY A 277 15.18 -4.32 2.82
N ASP A 278 15.26 -3.01 3.06
CA ASP A 278 16.34 -2.40 3.82
C ASP A 278 16.63 -3.21 5.08
N GLU A 279 17.89 -3.26 5.54
CA GLU A 279 18.30 -4.11 6.68
C GLU A 279 17.45 -3.84 7.96
N ASP A 280 16.72 -2.73 7.98
CA ASP A 280 15.81 -2.25 9.02
C ASP A 280 14.32 -2.62 8.83
N GLY A 281 13.89 -3.11 7.65
CA GLY A 281 12.54 -3.65 7.40
C GLY A 281 11.40 -2.63 7.49
N ASP A 282 11.69 -1.37 7.21
CA ASP A 282 10.79 -0.21 7.30
C ASP A 282 9.97 0.07 6.02
N GLY A 283 10.45 -0.41 4.87
CA GLY A 283 9.77 -0.29 3.57
C GLY A 283 8.52 -1.17 3.44
N GLU A 284 7.51 -0.64 2.74
CA GLU A 284 6.42 -1.45 2.19
C GLU A 284 7.02 -2.35 1.10
N ASP A 285 7.01 -3.68 1.29
CA ASP A 285 7.43 -4.64 0.26
C ASP A 285 6.50 -4.49 -0.97
N ALA A 286 6.84 -3.60 -1.89
CA ALA A 286 6.02 -3.24 -3.04
C ALA A 286 6.80 -3.35 -4.36
N ILE A 287 6.10 -3.81 -5.39
CA ILE A 287 6.55 -3.83 -6.78
C ILE A 287 5.80 -2.72 -7.49
N THR A 288 6.53 -1.76 -8.02
CA THR A 288 5.95 -0.60 -8.71
C THR A 288 5.88 -0.89 -10.21
N LEU A 289 4.67 -0.74 -10.76
CA LEU A 289 4.41 -0.84 -12.19
C LEU A 289 3.90 0.48 -12.73
N VAL A 290 4.22 0.75 -14.00
CA VAL A 290 3.70 1.91 -14.74
C VAL A 290 3.13 1.49 -16.07
N LYS A 291 2.20 2.29 -16.59
CA LYS A 291 1.64 2.15 -17.92
C LYS A 291 1.39 3.54 -18.50
N ASP A 292 1.83 3.73 -19.74
CA ASP A 292 1.58 4.99 -20.43
C ASP A 292 0.13 5.07 -20.89
N ILE A 293 -0.45 6.26 -20.79
CA ILE A 293 -1.79 6.55 -21.28
C ILE A 293 -1.62 7.58 -22.41
N GLU A 294 -1.81 7.16 -23.65
CA GLU A 294 -1.70 8.07 -24.79
C GLU A 294 -2.68 9.24 -24.66
N ARG A 295 -2.18 10.45 -24.94
CA ARG A 295 -3.00 11.66 -25.12
C ARG A 295 -3.72 11.56 -26.47
N SER A 296 -5.03 11.79 -26.46
CA SER A 296 -5.87 11.87 -27.66
C SER A 296 -5.53 13.09 -28.51
#